data_AF-A0A1B2YPZ1-F1
#
_entry.id   AF-A0A1B2YPZ1-F1
#
_cell.length_a   1.000
_cell.length_b   1.000
_cell.length_c   1.000
_cell.angle_alpha   90.00
_cell.angle_beta   90.00
_cell.angle_gamma   90.00
#
_symmetry.space_group_name_H-M   'P 1'
#
loop_
_entity.id
_entity.type
_entity.pdbx_description
1 polymer ?
#
loop_
_entity_poly.entity_id
_entity_poly.type
_entity_poly.pdbx_seq_one_letter_code
_entity_poly.pdbx_strand_id
1 'polypeptide(L)'
;MKFKLLILLLFIVFSCNRENEKLEIIIQEYQNHEAYDYKDYPLGNFSEEYFRSEKEFAESLLTKLSHIDINKLDENDNISFELLSFVLEDIVAYYDFERFLNTLLSDSGFHSSLVYNVRPMYNYKQIKNYLNKLNSIPQYVDQYLPLLRKGLERGVSQPLIIFNGYESTYNDHITKDFELNYFYSPFKTLPNGLSQTQKDSVLIVAKKAIENSVVPQFTRIKDFFEKEYYPNTRTSIGVSEIPNGAEFYQNRINYYTTSTLYSADEIHQIGLKEVARIKDEMIQIIQDLNFKGSFNEFFKFLRT
;
A
#
# COMPACT_ATOMS: atom_id res chain seq x y z
N MET A 1 -8.30 22.71 56.81
CA MET A 1 -8.36 21.58 55.84
C MET A 1 -8.71 21.97 54.39
N LYS A 2 -8.84 23.25 54.00
CA LYS A 2 -9.18 23.65 52.61
C LYS A 2 -7.98 23.98 51.69
N PHE A 3 -6.76 24.05 52.21
CA PHE A 3 -5.56 24.42 51.43
C PHE A 3 -4.81 23.23 50.80
N LYS A 4 -5.02 22.00 51.28
CA LYS A 4 -4.37 20.79 50.70
C LYS A 4 -5.05 20.31 49.40
N LEU A 5 -6.33 20.64 49.18
CA LEU A 5 -7.06 20.21 47.99
C LEU A 5 -6.70 21.05 46.75
N LEU A 6 -6.41 22.34 46.93
CA LEU A 6 -6.05 23.26 45.83
C LEU A 6 -4.65 22.97 45.26
N ILE A 7 -3.70 22.58 46.11
CA ILE A 7 -2.34 22.21 45.69
C ILE A 7 -2.37 20.87 44.94
N LEU A 8 -3.19 19.91 45.38
CA LEU A 8 -3.32 18.62 44.68
C LEU A 8 -3.93 18.79 43.28
N LEU A 9 -4.94 19.66 43.13
CA LEU A 9 -5.54 20.00 41.84
C LEU A 9 -4.53 20.71 40.90
N LEU A 10 -3.71 21.63 41.40
CA LEU A 10 -2.69 22.30 40.58
C LEU A 10 -1.58 21.35 40.11
N PHE A 11 -1.15 20.41 40.95
CA PHE A 11 -0.14 19.40 40.59
C PHE A 11 -0.68 18.36 39.58
N ILE A 12 -1.95 17.99 39.68
CA ILE A 12 -2.60 17.08 38.72
C ILE A 12 -2.72 17.75 37.35
N VAL A 13 -3.20 19.00 37.30
CA VAL A 13 -3.30 19.76 36.04
C VAL A 13 -1.92 19.97 35.40
N PHE A 14 -0.89 20.29 36.18
CA PHE A 14 0.49 20.43 35.67
C PHE A 14 1.09 19.11 35.17
N SER A 15 0.74 17.98 35.78
CA SER A 15 1.26 16.68 35.36
C SER A 15 0.55 16.14 34.12
N CYS A 16 -0.76 16.36 33.95
CA CYS A 16 -1.48 16.02 32.73
C CYS A 16 -0.95 16.84 31.55
N ASN A 17 -0.79 18.16 31.72
CA ASN A 17 -0.26 19.02 30.66
C ASN A 17 1.13 18.58 30.15
N ARG A 18 1.93 17.93 30.99
CA ARG A 18 3.27 17.45 30.62
C ARG A 18 3.25 16.18 29.77
N GLU A 19 2.36 15.22 30.03
CA GLU A 19 2.30 13.99 29.21
C GLU A 19 1.71 14.29 27.82
N ASN A 20 0.69 15.15 27.75
CA ASN A 20 0.13 15.66 26.50
C ASN A 20 1.22 16.36 25.65
N GLU A 21 2.03 17.24 26.25
CA GLU A 21 3.15 17.90 25.56
C GLU A 21 4.20 16.91 25.03
N LYS A 22 4.51 15.83 25.77
CA LYS A 22 5.42 14.78 25.29
C LYS A 22 4.83 14.04 24.09
N LEU A 23 3.56 13.67 24.16
CA LEU A 23 2.88 12.98 23.06
C LEU A 23 2.89 13.85 21.80
N GLU A 24 2.56 15.13 21.92
CA GLU A 24 2.57 16.07 20.80
C GLU A 24 3.96 16.16 20.15
N ILE A 25 5.04 16.19 20.94
CA ILE A 25 6.41 16.18 20.40
C ILE A 25 6.68 14.91 19.57
N ILE A 26 6.24 13.74 20.03
CA ILE A 26 6.41 12.47 19.30
C ILE A 26 5.57 12.48 18.02
N ILE A 27 4.33 12.97 18.08
CA ILE A 27 3.45 13.12 16.90
C ILE A 27 4.11 14.06 15.88
N GLN A 28 4.65 15.19 16.31
CA GLN A 28 5.36 16.12 15.44
C GLN A 28 6.62 15.49 14.85
N GLU A 29 7.37 14.70 15.61
CA GLU A 29 8.53 13.99 15.09
C GLU A 29 8.13 12.99 13.98
N TYR A 30 7.05 12.23 14.19
CA TYR A 30 6.49 11.35 13.17
C TYR A 30 6.02 12.12 11.92
N GLN A 31 5.28 13.22 12.10
CA GLN A 31 4.74 14.02 11.00
C GLN A 31 5.81 14.73 10.16
N ASN A 32 6.93 15.12 10.80
CA ASN A 32 8.03 15.81 10.15
C ASN A 32 9.12 14.86 9.62
N HIS A 33 8.94 13.54 9.77
CA HIS A 33 9.88 12.55 9.25
C HIS A 33 9.89 12.55 7.73
N GLU A 34 11.05 12.85 7.15
CA GLU A 34 11.30 12.71 5.72
C GLU A 34 12.13 11.45 5.48
N ALA A 35 11.47 10.39 5.04
CA ALA A 35 12.09 9.08 4.92
C ALA A 35 13.14 8.96 3.78
N TYR A 36 13.04 9.80 2.74
CA TYR A 36 14.02 9.88 1.65
C TYR A 36 13.88 11.20 0.86
N ASP A 37 14.92 11.59 0.11
CA ASP A 37 14.84 12.76 -0.80
C ASP A 37 14.06 12.41 -2.08
N TYR A 38 12.90 13.02 -2.25
CA TYR A 38 12.05 12.88 -3.44
C TYR A 38 12.72 13.30 -4.75
N LYS A 39 13.79 14.11 -4.71
CA LYS A 39 14.58 14.47 -5.90
C LYS A 39 15.40 13.30 -6.39
N ASP A 40 15.94 12.50 -5.46
CA ASP A 40 16.75 11.32 -5.77
C ASP A 40 15.89 10.11 -6.13
N TYR A 41 14.66 10.07 -5.60
CA TYR A 41 13.69 9.01 -5.86
C TYR A 41 12.31 9.56 -6.29
N PRO A 42 12.16 10.10 -7.52
CA PRO A 42 10.90 10.69 -7.99
C PRO A 42 9.70 9.73 -8.05
N LEU A 43 9.98 8.43 -8.10
CA LEU A 43 8.99 7.34 -8.07
C LEU A 43 8.93 6.61 -6.72
N GLY A 44 9.71 7.04 -5.73
CA GLY A 44 9.83 6.42 -4.41
C GLY A 44 11.09 5.58 -4.22
N ASN A 45 11.51 5.47 -2.95
CA ASN A 45 12.59 4.59 -2.52
C ASN A 45 11.97 3.29 -2.00
N PHE A 46 12.40 2.16 -2.56
CA PHE A 46 11.96 0.82 -2.22
C PHE A 46 13.17 -0.09 -2.00
N SER A 47 14.30 0.48 -1.59
CA SER A 47 15.44 -0.32 -1.16
C SER A 47 15.16 -1.01 0.17
N GLU A 48 15.79 -2.15 0.41
CA GLU A 48 15.76 -2.80 1.73
C GLU A 48 16.30 -1.90 2.84
N GLU A 49 17.27 -1.05 2.51
CA GLU A 49 17.80 -0.02 3.41
C GLU A 49 16.69 0.92 3.90
N TYR A 50 15.86 1.40 2.97
CA TYR A 50 14.75 2.28 3.28
C TYR A 50 13.76 1.61 4.24
N PHE A 51 13.34 0.37 3.96
CA PHE A 51 12.41 -0.32 4.85
C PHE A 51 13.02 -0.56 6.24
N ARG A 52 14.33 -0.80 6.30
CA ARG A 52 15.04 -0.94 7.58
C ARG A 52 15.08 0.38 8.35
N SER A 53 15.40 1.50 7.69
CA SER A 53 15.42 2.80 8.36
C SER A 53 14.04 3.22 8.87
N GLU A 54 12.97 2.90 8.13
CA GLU A 54 11.61 3.14 8.59
C GLU A 54 11.25 2.30 9.83
N LYS A 55 11.67 1.03 9.86
CA LYS A 55 11.52 0.20 11.06
C LYS A 55 12.27 0.82 12.25
N GLU A 56 13.56 1.14 12.08
CA GLU A 56 14.39 1.68 13.16
C GLU A 56 13.81 3.01 13.71
N PHE A 57 13.32 3.86 12.82
CA PHE A 57 12.61 5.08 13.20
C PHE A 57 11.35 4.77 14.01
N ALA A 58 10.50 3.85 13.53
CA ALA A 58 9.28 3.47 14.22
C ALA A 58 9.54 2.86 15.61
N GLU A 59 10.53 1.98 15.74
CA GLU A 59 10.97 1.41 17.03
C GLU A 59 11.45 2.49 18.00
N SER A 60 12.13 3.53 17.48
CA SER A 60 12.57 4.66 18.30
C SER A 60 11.39 5.45 18.87
N LEU A 61 10.32 5.65 18.08
CA LEU A 61 9.13 6.36 18.52
C LEU A 61 8.30 5.51 19.48
N LEU A 62 8.14 4.21 19.21
CA LEU A 62 7.50 3.26 20.14
C LEU A 62 8.23 3.25 21.49
N THR A 63 9.57 3.30 21.47
CA THR A 63 10.36 3.43 22.70
C THR A 63 10.01 4.71 23.44
N LYS A 64 9.88 5.86 22.76
CA LYS A 64 9.46 7.12 23.40
C LYS A 64 8.03 7.05 23.95
N LEU A 65 7.09 6.47 23.19
CA LEU A 65 5.70 6.28 23.60
C LEU A 65 5.59 5.42 24.87
N SER A 66 6.43 4.39 25.03
CA SER A 66 6.43 3.55 26.24
C SER A 66 6.77 4.30 27.55
N HIS A 67 7.30 5.52 27.45
CA HIS A 67 7.58 6.39 28.61
C HIS A 67 6.44 7.37 28.94
N ILE A 68 5.33 7.34 28.19
CA ILE A 68 4.14 8.15 28.46
C ILE A 68 3.24 7.41 29.47
N ASP A 69 2.83 8.12 30.52
CA ASP A 69 1.82 7.60 31.46
C ASP A 69 0.42 7.84 30.88
N ILE A 70 -0.13 6.83 30.20
CA ILE A 70 -1.43 6.88 29.52
C ILE A 70 -2.60 7.29 30.44
N ASN A 71 -2.48 7.08 31.76
CA ASN A 71 -3.54 7.44 32.71
C ASN A 71 -3.61 8.95 32.97
N LYS A 72 -2.65 9.71 32.45
CA LYS A 72 -2.57 11.18 32.57
C LYS A 72 -2.90 11.91 31.28
N LEU A 73 -3.12 11.18 30.19
CA LEU A 73 -3.63 11.74 28.95
C LEU A 73 -5.12 12.05 29.08
N ASP A 74 -5.58 13.08 28.39
CA ASP A 74 -7.01 13.22 28.15
C ASP A 74 -7.49 12.22 27.09
N GLU A 75 -8.80 12.17 26.86
CA GLU A 75 -9.43 11.21 25.94
C GLU A 75 -8.92 11.36 24.50
N ASN A 76 -8.72 12.58 24.00
CA ASN A 76 -8.26 12.81 22.63
C ASN A 76 -6.80 12.40 22.46
N ASP A 77 -5.98 12.68 23.46
CA ASP A 77 -4.57 12.29 23.46
C ASP A 77 -4.40 10.78 23.63
N ASN A 78 -5.28 10.12 24.38
CA ASN A 78 -5.30 8.65 24.44
C ASN A 78 -5.59 8.03 23.05
N ILE A 79 -6.59 8.56 22.34
CA ILE A 79 -6.89 8.11 20.97
C ILE A 79 -5.69 8.35 20.04
N SER A 80 -5.05 9.52 20.15
CA SER A 80 -3.88 9.85 19.34
C SER A 80 -2.68 8.94 19.65
N PHE A 81 -2.47 8.60 20.93
CA PHE A 81 -1.47 7.64 21.39
C PHE A 81 -1.72 6.24 20.81
N GLU A 82 -2.95 5.73 20.91
CA GLU A 82 -3.33 4.42 20.39
C GLU A 82 -3.17 4.35 18.86
N LEU A 83 -3.64 5.37 18.15
CA LEU A 83 -3.55 5.43 16.69
C LEU A 83 -2.09 5.48 16.22
N LEU A 84 -1.26 6.31 16.85
CA LEU A 84 0.15 6.39 16.49
C LEU A 84 0.87 5.07 16.79
N SER A 85 0.61 4.46 17.95
CA SER A 85 1.17 3.15 18.30
C SER A 85 0.80 2.09 17.26
N PHE A 86 -0.48 2.01 16.87
CA PHE A 86 -0.95 1.10 15.84
C PHE A 86 -0.24 1.28 14.50
N VAL A 87 -0.04 2.53 14.06
CA VAL A 87 0.67 2.83 12.81
C VAL A 87 2.14 2.42 12.88
N LEU A 88 2.83 2.74 13.97
CA LEU A 88 4.24 2.42 14.15
C LEU A 88 4.47 0.90 14.25
N GLU A 89 3.59 0.19 14.95
CA GLU A 89 3.62 -1.27 15.02
C GLU A 89 3.42 -1.92 13.64
N ASP A 90 2.57 -1.37 12.76
CA ASP A 90 2.45 -1.88 11.38
C ASP A 90 3.71 -1.62 10.55
N ILE A 91 4.41 -0.49 10.77
CA ILE A 91 5.69 -0.21 10.10
C ILE A 91 6.75 -1.23 10.51
N VAL A 92 6.85 -1.53 11.82
CA VAL A 92 7.76 -2.57 12.32
C VAL A 92 7.39 -3.94 11.74
N ALA A 93 6.11 -4.32 11.81
CA ALA A 93 5.60 -5.57 11.25
C ALA A 93 5.81 -5.65 9.73
N TYR A 94 5.77 -4.53 9.01
CA TYR A 94 6.04 -4.47 7.58
C TYR A 94 7.42 -5.01 7.24
N TYR A 95 8.43 -4.60 8.01
CA TYR A 95 9.80 -5.06 7.84
C TYR A 95 9.99 -6.49 8.38
N ASP A 96 9.46 -6.79 9.57
CA ASP A 96 9.66 -8.08 10.23
C ASP A 96 9.07 -9.26 9.46
N PHE A 97 7.94 -9.04 8.77
CA PHE A 97 7.34 -10.03 7.86
C PHE A 97 7.82 -9.88 6.40
N GLU A 98 8.86 -9.09 6.17
CA GLU A 98 9.48 -8.86 4.85
C GLU A 98 8.44 -8.54 3.75
N ARG A 99 7.40 -7.76 4.07
CA ARG A 99 6.26 -7.45 3.16
C ARG A 99 6.72 -6.81 1.84
N PHE A 100 7.87 -6.13 1.85
CA PHE A 100 8.50 -5.55 0.65
C PHE A 100 9.03 -6.58 -0.36
N LEU A 101 9.10 -7.87 -0.02
CA LEU A 101 9.51 -8.93 -0.96
C LEU A 101 8.35 -9.40 -1.86
N ASN A 102 7.10 -9.10 -1.50
CA ASN A 102 5.92 -9.49 -2.25
C ASN A 102 5.08 -8.27 -2.67
N THR A 103 5.56 -7.55 -3.68
CA THR A 103 5.01 -6.26 -4.10
C THR A 103 4.00 -6.37 -5.24
N LEU A 104 3.38 -7.54 -5.39
CA LEU A 104 2.45 -7.86 -6.46
C LEU A 104 1.12 -8.34 -5.87
N LEU A 105 0.03 -7.99 -6.53
CA LEU A 105 -1.33 -8.45 -6.27
C LEU A 105 -1.99 -8.79 -7.62
N SER A 106 -3.20 -9.35 -7.60
CA SER A 106 -3.94 -9.69 -8.81
C SER A 106 -4.35 -8.46 -9.63
N ASP A 107 -4.51 -7.31 -8.96
CA ASP A 107 -5.04 -6.06 -9.53
C ASP A 107 -4.03 -4.90 -9.45
N SER A 108 -2.86 -5.12 -8.85
CA SER A 108 -1.84 -4.09 -8.64
C SER A 108 -0.44 -4.68 -8.56
N GLY A 109 0.56 -3.83 -8.78
CA GLY A 109 1.97 -4.21 -8.79
C GLY A 109 2.82 -2.99 -9.12
N PHE A 110 4.11 -3.05 -8.82
CA PHE A 110 5.01 -1.91 -9.00
C PHE A 110 4.93 -1.32 -10.42
N HIS A 111 4.93 -2.16 -11.46
CA HIS A 111 4.86 -1.72 -12.86
C HIS A 111 3.48 -1.21 -13.26
N SER A 112 2.39 -1.84 -12.80
CA SER A 112 1.03 -1.41 -13.15
C SER A 112 0.65 -0.11 -12.43
N SER A 113 1.22 0.16 -11.25
CA SER A 113 1.03 1.43 -10.54
C SER A 113 1.63 2.64 -11.28
N LEU A 114 2.56 2.45 -12.21
CA LEU A 114 3.15 3.55 -12.99
C LEU A 114 2.10 4.32 -13.79
N VAL A 115 1.04 3.66 -14.26
CA VAL A 115 -0.03 4.30 -15.05
C VAL A 115 -0.75 5.41 -14.29
N TYR A 116 -0.75 5.36 -12.95
CA TYR A 116 -1.35 6.41 -12.12
C TYR A 116 -0.55 7.73 -12.14
N ASN A 117 0.68 7.73 -12.65
CA ASN A 117 1.44 8.95 -12.88
C ASN A 117 1.02 9.69 -14.16
N VAL A 118 0.24 9.05 -15.04
CA VAL A 118 -0.30 9.68 -16.25
C VAL A 118 -1.47 10.56 -15.86
N ARG A 119 -1.27 11.88 -15.94
CA ARG A 119 -2.25 12.91 -15.56
C ARG A 119 -2.17 14.10 -16.53
N PRO A 120 -3.25 14.86 -16.71
CA PRO A 120 -3.20 16.14 -17.41
C PRO A 120 -2.15 17.08 -16.78
N MET A 121 -1.45 17.83 -17.62
CA MET A 121 -0.42 18.79 -17.21
C MET A 121 -0.85 20.20 -17.61
N TYR A 122 -0.79 21.14 -16.67
CA TYR A 122 -1.31 22.49 -16.82
C TYR A 122 -0.21 23.56 -16.92
N ASN A 123 1.05 23.21 -16.62
CA ASN A 123 2.17 24.14 -16.69
C ASN A 123 3.52 23.43 -16.91
N TYR A 124 4.55 24.22 -17.19
CA TYR A 124 5.91 23.73 -17.47
C TYR A 124 6.56 22.99 -16.28
N LYS A 125 6.25 23.34 -15.03
CA LYS A 125 6.76 22.63 -13.85
C LYS A 125 6.22 21.21 -13.79
N GLN A 126 4.92 21.01 -14.03
CA GLN A 126 4.30 19.69 -14.07
C GLN A 126 4.86 18.82 -15.20
N ILE A 127 5.13 19.42 -16.37
CA ILE A 127 5.79 18.73 -17.49
C ILE A 127 7.16 18.20 -17.09
N LYS A 128 8.00 19.05 -16.48
CA LYS A 128 9.33 18.63 -16.01
C LYS A 128 9.24 17.53 -14.95
N ASN A 129 8.32 17.65 -13.99
CA ASN A 129 8.14 16.62 -12.96
C ASN A 129 7.72 15.28 -13.57
N TYR A 130 6.81 15.29 -14.55
CA TYR A 130 6.39 14.07 -15.23
C TYR A 130 7.51 13.45 -16.07
N LEU A 131 8.28 14.26 -16.81
CA LEU A 131 9.46 13.79 -17.53
C LEU A 131 10.51 13.19 -16.57
N ASN A 132 10.74 13.79 -15.40
CA ASN A 132 11.62 13.24 -14.38
C ASN A 132 11.14 11.85 -13.93
N LYS A 133 9.85 11.70 -13.64
CA LYS A 133 9.26 10.39 -13.29
C LYS A 133 9.46 9.35 -14.38
N LEU A 134 9.19 9.68 -15.65
CA LEU A 134 9.40 8.76 -16.77
C LEU A 134 10.87 8.34 -16.88
N ASN A 135 11.80 9.27 -16.67
CA ASN A 135 13.23 8.99 -16.71
C ASN A 135 13.74 8.24 -15.47
N SER A 136 13.00 8.23 -14.37
CA SER A 136 13.31 7.46 -13.15
C SER A 136 12.79 6.02 -13.19
N ILE A 137 12.03 5.61 -14.22
CA ILE A 137 11.52 4.23 -14.32
C ILE A 137 12.64 3.18 -14.27
N PRO A 138 13.80 3.34 -14.93
CA PRO A 138 14.91 2.39 -14.79
C PRO A 138 15.34 2.17 -13.33
N GLN A 139 15.57 3.26 -12.57
CA GLN A 139 15.91 3.19 -11.15
C GLN A 139 14.78 2.54 -10.33
N TYR A 140 13.52 2.83 -10.65
CA TYR A 140 12.37 2.20 -10.00
C TYR A 140 12.35 0.69 -10.23
N VAL A 141 12.53 0.23 -11.47
CA VAL A 141 12.62 -1.20 -11.81
C VAL A 141 13.83 -1.88 -11.16
N ASP A 142 14.97 -1.20 -11.10
CA ASP A 142 16.19 -1.69 -10.45
C ASP A 142 16.04 -1.88 -8.94
N GLN A 143 15.09 -1.19 -8.30
CA GLN A 143 14.77 -1.42 -6.88
C GLN A 143 13.89 -2.67 -6.70
N TYR A 144 12.86 -2.86 -7.53
CA TYR A 144 11.89 -3.94 -7.33
C TYR A 144 12.35 -5.32 -7.80
N LEU A 145 13.00 -5.43 -8.96
CA LEU A 145 13.35 -6.76 -9.48
C LEU A 145 14.26 -7.56 -8.53
N PRO A 146 15.28 -6.96 -7.86
CA PRO A 146 16.05 -7.67 -6.85
C PRO A 146 15.21 -8.13 -5.64
N LEU A 147 14.28 -7.30 -5.16
CA LEU A 147 13.39 -7.68 -4.05
C LEU A 147 12.49 -8.86 -4.41
N LEU A 148 11.91 -8.85 -5.62
CA LEU A 148 11.09 -9.97 -6.09
C LEU A 148 11.91 -11.26 -6.24
N ARG A 149 13.17 -11.18 -6.70
CA ARG A 149 14.07 -12.35 -6.73
C ARG A 149 14.34 -12.88 -5.32
N LYS A 150 14.65 -12.00 -4.38
CA LYS A 150 14.84 -12.37 -2.97
C LYS A 150 13.55 -12.98 -2.39
N GLY A 151 12.38 -12.48 -2.76
CA GLY A 151 11.09 -13.08 -2.42
C GLY A 151 10.99 -14.53 -2.90
N LEU A 152 11.27 -14.80 -4.18
CA LEU A 152 11.28 -16.15 -4.74
C LEU A 152 12.26 -17.08 -4.00
N GLU A 153 13.48 -16.61 -3.70
CA GLU A 153 14.48 -17.37 -2.93
C GLU A 153 14.00 -17.72 -1.52
N ARG A 154 13.18 -16.86 -0.91
CA ARG A 154 12.58 -17.04 0.41
C ARG A 154 11.28 -17.85 0.39
N GLY A 155 10.80 -18.25 -0.79
CA GLY A 155 9.49 -18.90 -0.95
C GLY A 155 8.31 -17.93 -0.75
N VAL A 156 8.56 -16.63 -0.83
CA VAL A 156 7.59 -15.55 -0.66
C VAL A 156 7.22 -15.00 -2.04
N SER A 157 6.04 -15.38 -2.53
CA SER A 157 5.46 -14.88 -3.79
C SER A 157 3.94 -14.88 -3.72
N GLN A 158 3.28 -14.24 -4.68
CA GLN A 158 1.86 -14.52 -4.95
C GLN A 158 1.65 -15.94 -5.49
N PRO A 159 0.44 -16.53 -5.38
CA PRO A 159 0.09 -17.78 -6.05
C PRO A 159 0.10 -17.63 -7.57
N LEU A 160 0.66 -18.60 -8.30
CA LEU A 160 0.74 -18.56 -9.78
C LEU A 160 -0.63 -18.35 -10.45
N ILE A 161 -1.70 -18.88 -9.85
CA ILE A 161 -3.06 -18.82 -10.41
C ILE A 161 -3.58 -17.38 -10.61
N ILE A 162 -3.07 -16.39 -9.87
CA ILE A 162 -3.54 -15.01 -9.98
C ILE A 162 -3.00 -14.28 -11.20
N PHE A 163 -2.00 -14.84 -11.88
CA PHE A 163 -1.31 -14.18 -13.00
C PHE A 163 -1.95 -14.45 -14.37
N ASN A 164 -3.10 -15.12 -14.43
CA ASN A 164 -3.83 -15.30 -15.68
C ASN A 164 -4.33 -13.95 -16.22
N GLY A 165 -3.90 -13.55 -17.42
CA GLY A 165 -4.22 -12.26 -18.03
C GLY A 165 -3.36 -11.09 -17.54
N TYR A 166 -2.41 -11.36 -16.63
CA TYR A 166 -1.53 -10.34 -16.06
C TYR A 166 -0.56 -9.77 -17.11
N GLU A 167 -0.34 -10.46 -18.22
CA GLU A 167 0.54 -10.03 -19.30
C GLU A 167 0.12 -8.72 -19.96
N SER A 168 -1.17 -8.38 -19.92
CA SER A 168 -1.69 -7.09 -20.37
C SER A 168 -1.04 -5.91 -19.64
N THR A 169 -0.73 -6.09 -18.34
CA THR A 169 -0.15 -5.05 -17.48
C THR A 169 1.23 -4.57 -17.91
N TYR A 170 1.94 -5.34 -18.75
CA TYR A 170 3.21 -4.92 -19.33
C TYR A 170 3.19 -4.86 -20.86
N ASN A 171 2.46 -5.74 -21.55
CA ASN A 171 2.44 -5.77 -23.02
C ASN A 171 1.87 -4.47 -23.63
N ASP A 172 0.85 -3.88 -23.00
CA ASP A 172 0.19 -2.65 -23.48
C ASP A 172 1.14 -1.43 -23.47
N HIS A 173 2.27 -1.53 -22.76
CA HIS A 173 3.26 -0.47 -22.64
C HIS A 173 4.51 -0.71 -23.50
N ILE A 174 4.59 -1.85 -24.20
CA ILE A 174 5.67 -2.18 -25.14
C ILE A 174 5.22 -1.80 -26.55
N THR A 175 5.31 -0.52 -26.87
CA THR A 175 4.88 0.01 -28.18
C THR A 175 6.06 0.23 -29.12
N LYS A 176 5.86 -0.04 -30.42
CA LYS A 176 6.86 0.28 -31.48
C LYS A 176 6.92 1.77 -31.76
N ASP A 177 5.77 2.43 -31.72
CA ASP A 177 5.64 3.88 -31.88
C ASP A 177 5.45 4.51 -30.50
N PHE A 178 6.27 5.51 -30.18
CA PHE A 178 6.18 6.24 -28.92
C PHE A 178 4.88 7.05 -28.83
N GLU A 179 4.31 7.50 -29.95
CA GLU A 179 3.08 8.28 -29.96
C GLU A 179 1.86 7.46 -29.54
N LEU A 180 1.89 6.15 -29.72
CA LEU A 180 0.83 5.24 -29.30
C LEU A 180 0.95 4.84 -27.81
N ASN A 181 2.08 5.14 -27.18
CA ASN A 181 2.31 4.75 -25.80
C ASN A 181 1.42 5.54 -24.83
N TYR A 182 0.76 4.85 -23.88
CA TYR A 182 -0.11 5.51 -22.90
C TYR A 182 0.62 6.58 -22.07
N PHE A 183 1.89 6.35 -21.71
CA PHE A 183 2.71 7.32 -20.97
C PHE A 183 3.03 8.58 -21.78
N TYR A 184 2.90 8.53 -23.12
CA TYR A 184 3.06 9.70 -23.97
C TYR A 184 1.79 10.56 -24.05
N SER A 185 0.63 10.02 -23.69
CA SER A 185 -0.67 10.68 -23.90
C SER A 185 -0.77 12.13 -23.39
N PRO A 186 -0.19 12.52 -22.23
CA PRO A 186 -0.28 13.91 -21.76
C PRO A 186 0.46 14.92 -22.65
N PHE A 187 1.47 14.48 -23.42
CA PHE A 187 2.24 15.36 -24.31
C PHE A 187 1.49 15.69 -25.61
N LYS A 188 0.41 14.95 -25.94
CA LYS A 188 -0.46 15.26 -27.09
C LYS A 188 -1.27 16.54 -26.88
N THR A 189 -1.40 17.00 -25.64
CA THR A 189 -2.16 18.21 -25.29
C THR A 189 -1.38 19.04 -24.30
N LEU A 190 -0.38 19.78 -24.80
CA LEU A 190 0.43 20.69 -23.99
C LEU A 190 -0.35 21.96 -23.61
N PRO A 191 -0.08 22.56 -22.44
CA PRO A 191 -0.76 23.77 -22.01
C PRO A 191 -0.40 24.98 -22.87
N ASN A 192 -1.36 25.89 -23.04
CA ASN A 192 -1.24 27.06 -23.93
C ASN A 192 -0.15 28.06 -23.50
N GLY A 193 0.25 28.07 -22.23
CA GLY A 193 1.24 29.01 -21.68
C GLY A 193 2.70 28.72 -22.03
N LEU A 194 3.00 27.69 -22.84
CA LEU A 194 4.37 27.38 -23.27
C LEU A 194 4.74 28.16 -24.53
N SER A 195 5.99 28.63 -24.59
CA SER A 195 6.59 29.12 -25.83
C SER A 195 6.76 27.99 -26.85
N GLN A 196 6.90 28.32 -28.14
CA GLN A 196 7.14 27.30 -29.16
C GLN A 196 8.41 26.49 -28.89
N THR A 197 9.50 27.17 -28.51
CA THR A 197 10.77 26.52 -28.13
C THR A 197 10.60 25.55 -26.96
N GLN A 198 9.77 25.90 -25.96
CA GLN A 198 9.48 24.98 -24.85
C GLN A 198 8.69 23.76 -25.33
N LYS A 199 7.68 23.95 -26.21
CA LYS A 199 6.91 22.84 -26.77
C LYS A 199 7.81 21.89 -27.55
N ASP A 200 8.62 22.41 -28.46
CA ASP A 200 9.53 21.60 -29.28
C ASP A 200 10.53 20.82 -28.40
N SER A 201 11.13 21.50 -27.42
CA SER A 201 12.05 20.86 -26.47
C SER A 201 11.37 19.76 -25.65
N VAL A 202 10.14 19.99 -25.18
CA VAL A 202 9.38 19.03 -24.39
C VAL A 202 9.07 17.78 -25.22
N LEU A 203 8.60 17.93 -26.46
CA LEU A 203 8.25 16.80 -27.32
C LEU A 203 9.48 15.94 -27.66
N ILE A 204 10.64 16.56 -27.91
CA ILE A 204 11.90 15.84 -28.14
C ILE A 204 12.30 15.01 -26.91
N VAL A 205 12.23 15.60 -25.72
CA VAL A 205 12.61 14.89 -24.48
C VAL A 205 11.57 13.84 -24.10
N ALA A 206 10.29 14.09 -24.33
CA ALA A 206 9.21 13.13 -24.11
C ALA A 206 9.39 11.88 -24.97
N LYS A 207 9.65 12.05 -26.27
CA LYS A 207 9.98 10.94 -27.17
C LYS A 207 11.11 10.09 -26.61
N LYS A 208 12.23 10.72 -26.25
CA LYS A 208 13.39 10.02 -25.67
C LYS A 208 13.06 9.28 -24.39
N ALA A 209 12.25 9.87 -23.51
CA ALA A 209 11.84 9.22 -22.27
C ALA A 209 11.04 7.93 -22.56
N ILE A 210 10.12 7.95 -23.53
CA ILE A 210 9.37 6.75 -23.92
C ILE A 210 10.30 5.68 -24.51
N GLU A 211 11.12 6.06 -25.49
CA GLU A 211 11.98 5.13 -26.25
C GLU A 211 13.11 4.55 -25.41
N ASN A 212 13.69 5.32 -24.49
CA ASN A 212 14.88 4.92 -23.74
C ASN A 212 14.60 4.49 -22.30
N SER A 213 13.52 4.99 -21.69
CA SER A 213 13.24 4.76 -20.26
C SER A 213 11.98 3.93 -20.03
N VAL A 214 10.89 4.17 -20.77
CA VAL A 214 9.62 3.47 -20.55
C VAL A 214 9.62 2.10 -21.23
N VAL A 215 9.65 2.07 -22.57
CA VAL A 215 9.46 0.84 -23.35
C VAL A 215 10.51 -0.23 -23.00
N PRO A 216 11.82 0.08 -22.90
CA PRO A 216 12.83 -0.92 -22.56
C PRO A 216 12.62 -1.52 -21.16
N GLN A 217 12.15 -0.73 -20.19
CA GLN A 217 11.92 -1.23 -18.85
C GLN A 217 10.67 -2.12 -18.79
N PHE A 218 9.61 -1.80 -19.53
CA PHE A 218 8.47 -2.73 -19.67
C PHE A 218 8.85 -4.02 -20.40
N THR A 219 9.75 -3.98 -21.38
CA THR A 219 10.33 -5.21 -21.97
C THR A 219 11.12 -6.02 -20.94
N ARG A 220 11.93 -5.37 -20.10
CA ARG A 220 12.68 -6.03 -19.03
C ARG A 220 11.76 -6.62 -17.96
N ILE A 221 10.68 -5.93 -17.61
CA ILE A 221 9.64 -6.42 -16.69
C ILE A 221 8.97 -7.67 -17.27
N LYS A 222 8.55 -7.63 -18.55
CA LYS A 222 8.01 -8.80 -19.27
C LYS A 222 8.97 -9.99 -19.19
N ASP A 223 10.23 -9.76 -19.55
CA ASP A 223 11.26 -10.81 -19.54
C ASP A 223 11.44 -11.40 -18.15
N PHE A 224 11.51 -10.56 -17.11
CA PHE A 224 11.58 -11.02 -15.73
C PHE A 224 10.37 -11.87 -15.35
N PHE A 225 9.16 -11.40 -15.62
CA PHE A 225 7.94 -12.14 -15.29
C PHE A 225 7.89 -13.51 -15.97
N GLU A 226 8.10 -13.54 -17.28
CA GLU A 226 7.92 -14.74 -18.10
C GLU A 226 9.05 -15.75 -17.95
N LYS A 227 10.29 -15.29 -17.71
CA LYS A 227 11.48 -16.15 -17.69
C LYS A 227 11.99 -16.47 -16.28
N GLU A 228 11.75 -15.59 -15.31
CA GLU A 228 12.28 -15.74 -13.95
C GLU A 228 11.17 -15.90 -12.92
N TYR A 229 10.18 -15.02 -12.90
CA TYR A 229 9.19 -14.98 -11.83
C TYR A 229 8.19 -16.13 -11.92
N TYR A 230 7.41 -16.26 -13.00
CA TYR A 230 6.38 -17.29 -13.12
C TYR A 230 6.91 -18.73 -12.98
N PRO A 231 8.06 -19.11 -13.57
CA PRO A 231 8.59 -20.47 -13.41
C PRO A 231 8.96 -20.84 -11.98
N ASN A 232 9.27 -19.86 -11.13
CA ASN A 232 9.71 -20.05 -9.75
C ASN A 232 8.65 -19.63 -8.71
N THR A 233 7.48 -19.18 -9.16
CA THR A 233 6.38 -18.73 -8.30
C THR A 233 5.64 -19.94 -7.72
N ARG A 234 5.25 -19.88 -6.45
CA ARG A 234 4.52 -20.95 -5.78
C ARG A 234 3.13 -21.22 -6.40
N THR A 235 2.68 -22.46 -6.33
CA THR A 235 1.33 -22.89 -6.75
C THR A 235 0.34 -23.03 -5.58
N SER A 236 0.84 -23.07 -4.34
CA SER A 236 0.03 -22.98 -3.14
C SER A 236 -0.81 -21.71 -3.15
N ILE A 237 -1.97 -21.73 -2.50
CA ILE A 237 -2.94 -20.62 -2.55
C ILE A 237 -2.81 -19.77 -1.29
N GLY A 238 -2.91 -20.40 -0.13
CA GLY A 238 -2.93 -19.71 1.15
C GLY A 238 -1.58 -19.07 1.46
N VAL A 239 -1.60 -17.90 2.11
CA VAL A 239 -0.37 -17.31 2.66
C VAL A 239 0.15 -18.11 3.85
N SER A 240 -0.69 -18.91 4.52
CA SER A 240 -0.25 -19.85 5.54
C SER A 240 0.73 -20.92 5.02
N GLU A 241 0.83 -21.09 3.70
CA GLU A 241 1.69 -22.09 3.05
C GLU A 241 3.10 -21.55 2.71
N ILE A 242 3.42 -20.30 3.08
CA ILE A 242 4.79 -19.74 2.98
C ILE A 242 5.50 -19.80 4.34
N PRO A 243 6.84 -19.68 4.39
CA PRO A 243 7.56 -19.55 5.67
C PRO A 243 7.00 -18.40 6.52
N ASN A 244 6.77 -18.65 7.81
CA ASN A 244 6.13 -17.72 8.77
C ASN A 244 4.70 -17.26 8.35
N GLY A 245 4.05 -18.00 7.46
CA GLY A 245 2.78 -17.62 6.86
C GLY A 245 1.61 -17.59 7.83
N ALA A 246 1.60 -18.48 8.84
CA ALA A 246 0.54 -18.53 9.84
C ALA A 246 0.62 -17.33 10.79
N GLU A 247 1.82 -17.00 11.26
CA GLU A 247 2.10 -15.83 12.09
C GLU A 247 1.80 -14.54 11.32
N PHE A 248 2.21 -14.48 10.05
CA PHE A 248 1.87 -13.37 9.17
C PHE A 248 0.36 -13.20 8.99
N TYR A 249 -0.36 -14.30 8.74
CA TYR A 249 -1.81 -14.26 8.58
C TYR A 249 -2.51 -13.79 9.86
N GLN A 250 -2.08 -14.25 11.02
CA GLN A 250 -2.61 -13.79 12.30
C GLN A 250 -2.30 -12.30 12.56
N ASN A 251 -1.08 -11.85 12.22
CA ASN A 251 -0.74 -10.43 12.29
C ASN A 251 -1.65 -9.57 11.39
N ARG A 252 -1.99 -10.04 10.17
CA ARG A 252 -2.95 -9.36 9.29
C ARG A 252 -4.39 -9.41 9.82
N ILE A 253 -4.81 -10.51 10.45
CA ILE A 253 -6.10 -10.56 11.17
C ILE A 253 -6.14 -9.47 12.24
N ASN A 254 -5.10 -9.37 13.06
CA ASN A 254 -5.06 -8.38 14.13
C ASN A 254 -5.12 -6.96 13.58
N TYR A 255 -4.39 -6.69 12.49
CA TYR A 255 -4.38 -5.39 11.81
C TYR A 255 -5.77 -5.02 11.25
N TYR A 256 -6.40 -5.91 10.48
CA TYR A 256 -7.66 -5.61 9.80
C TYR A 256 -8.89 -5.64 10.73
N THR A 257 -8.84 -6.40 11.82
CA THR A 257 -9.91 -6.43 12.83
C THR A 257 -9.66 -5.47 13.99
N THR A 258 -8.49 -4.80 14.01
CA THR A 258 -7.99 -3.97 15.12
C THR A 258 -8.11 -4.69 16.48
N SER A 259 -7.92 -6.01 16.49
CA SER A 259 -8.21 -6.86 17.64
C SER A 259 -7.33 -8.11 17.65
N THR A 260 -6.79 -8.45 18.82
CA THR A 260 -6.04 -9.69 19.05
C THR A 260 -6.90 -10.80 19.65
N LEU A 261 -8.22 -10.60 19.71
CA LEU A 261 -9.16 -11.53 20.36
C LEU A 261 -9.53 -12.72 19.49
N TYR A 262 -9.27 -12.65 18.19
CA TYR A 262 -9.76 -13.62 17.22
C TYR A 262 -8.61 -14.33 16.51
N SER A 263 -8.63 -15.65 16.55
CA SER A 263 -7.84 -16.50 15.68
C SER A 263 -8.50 -16.68 14.30
N ALA A 264 -7.71 -17.13 13.32
CA ALA A 264 -8.21 -17.50 11.99
C ALA A 264 -9.36 -18.52 12.05
N ASP A 265 -9.24 -19.54 12.91
CA ASP A 265 -10.25 -20.59 13.06
C ASP A 265 -11.54 -20.05 13.68
N GLU A 266 -11.45 -19.18 14.69
CA GLU A 266 -12.63 -18.55 15.29
C GLU A 266 -13.38 -17.70 14.28
N ILE A 267 -12.67 -16.90 13.48
CA ILE A 267 -13.27 -16.10 12.39
C ILE A 267 -13.95 -17.02 11.38
N HIS A 268 -13.31 -18.13 11.00
CA HIS A 268 -13.89 -19.10 10.07
C HIS A 268 -15.20 -19.69 10.63
N GLN A 269 -15.21 -20.10 11.89
CA GLN A 269 -16.40 -20.65 12.53
C GLN A 269 -17.53 -19.62 12.69
N ILE A 270 -17.20 -18.37 13.01
CA ILE A 270 -18.17 -17.26 13.01
C ILE A 270 -18.76 -17.10 11.61
N GLY A 271 -17.92 -17.06 10.57
CA GLY A 271 -18.35 -16.94 9.18
C GLY A 271 -19.30 -18.05 8.74
N LEU A 272 -19.01 -19.31 9.07
CA LEU A 272 -19.89 -20.44 8.76
C LEU A 272 -21.27 -20.30 9.42
N LYS A 273 -21.31 -19.86 10.68
CA LYS A 273 -22.57 -19.62 11.41
C LYS A 273 -23.36 -18.48 10.79
N GLU A 274 -22.70 -17.37 10.45
CA GLU A 274 -23.37 -16.21 9.84
C GLU A 274 -23.87 -16.50 8.42
N VAL A 275 -23.13 -17.27 7.62
CA VAL A 275 -23.60 -17.72 6.29
C VAL A 275 -24.88 -18.56 6.42
N ALA A 276 -24.94 -19.49 7.38
CA ALA A 276 -26.13 -20.28 7.64
C ALA A 276 -27.31 -19.40 8.07
N ARG A 277 -27.11 -18.53 9.07
CA ARG A 277 -28.13 -17.61 9.58
C ARG A 277 -28.71 -16.72 8.48
N ILE A 278 -27.85 -16.07 7.69
CA ILE A 278 -28.29 -15.18 6.60
C ILE A 278 -29.04 -15.97 5.53
N LYS A 279 -28.58 -17.18 5.18
CA LYS A 279 -29.27 -18.03 4.20
C LYS A 279 -30.68 -18.39 4.66
N ASP A 280 -30.87 -18.72 5.93
CA ASP A 280 -32.18 -19.05 6.49
C ASP A 280 -33.12 -17.82 6.46
N GLU A 281 -32.61 -16.63 6.78
CA GLU A 281 -33.35 -15.38 6.64
C GLU A 281 -33.77 -15.11 5.20
N MET A 282 -32.89 -15.35 4.23
CA MET A 282 -33.22 -15.21 2.81
C MET A 282 -34.31 -16.20 2.37
N ILE A 283 -34.28 -17.44 2.86
CA ILE A 283 -35.31 -18.44 2.55
C ILE A 283 -36.67 -17.99 3.11
N GLN A 284 -36.71 -17.42 4.33
CA GLN A 284 -37.95 -16.89 4.89
C GLN A 284 -38.53 -15.78 4.03
N ILE A 285 -37.70 -14.82 3.59
CA ILE A 285 -38.14 -13.72 2.70
C ILE A 285 -38.72 -14.27 1.39
N ILE A 286 -38.07 -15.28 0.78
CA ILE A 286 -38.55 -15.90 -0.46
C ILE A 286 -39.94 -16.52 -0.27
N GLN A 287 -40.17 -17.16 0.88
CA GLN A 287 -41.47 -17.74 1.23
C GLN A 287 -42.54 -16.66 1.42
N ASP A 288 -42.21 -15.58 2.13
CA ASP A 288 -43.12 -14.46 2.39
C ASP A 288 -43.54 -13.76 1.08
N LEU A 289 -42.62 -13.66 0.12
CA LEU A 289 -42.89 -13.14 -1.22
C LEU A 289 -43.70 -14.11 -2.10
N ASN A 290 -44.03 -15.30 -1.59
CA ASN A 290 -44.75 -16.36 -2.31
C ASN A 290 -44.09 -16.75 -3.65
N PHE A 291 -42.77 -16.54 -3.78
CA PHE A 291 -42.04 -16.85 -4.99
C PHE A 291 -42.10 -18.35 -5.28
N LYS A 292 -42.39 -18.71 -6.53
CA LYS A 292 -42.53 -20.10 -6.98
C LYS A 292 -41.27 -20.48 -7.77
N GLY A 293 -40.28 -21.00 -7.06
CA GLY A 293 -39.01 -21.45 -7.63
C GLY A 293 -37.98 -21.79 -6.56
N SER A 294 -36.84 -22.29 -6.99
CA SER A 294 -35.68 -22.55 -6.15
C SER A 294 -34.96 -21.27 -5.71
N PHE A 295 -34.11 -21.40 -4.70
CA PHE A 295 -33.24 -20.31 -4.21
C PHE A 295 -32.39 -19.68 -5.34
N ASN A 296 -31.85 -20.51 -6.24
CA ASN A 296 -31.07 -20.03 -7.38
C ASN A 296 -31.95 -19.32 -8.43
N GLU A 297 -33.17 -19.80 -8.64
CA GLU A 297 -34.14 -19.13 -9.54
C GLU A 297 -34.59 -17.79 -8.98
N PHE A 298 -34.71 -17.65 -7.66
CA PHE A 298 -35.01 -16.37 -7.02
C PHE A 298 -33.91 -15.33 -7.29
N PHE A 299 -32.63 -15.71 -7.16
CA PHE A 299 -31.54 -14.80 -7.54
C PHE A 299 -31.52 -14.44 -9.02
N LYS A 300 -31.93 -15.37 -9.90
CA LYS A 300 -32.06 -15.07 -11.32
C LYS A 300 -33.19 -14.07 -11.57
N PHE A 301 -34.32 -14.23 -10.90
CA PHE A 301 -35.44 -13.29 -10.94
C PHE A 301 -35.06 -11.89 -10.45
N LEU A 302 -34.25 -11.75 -9.40
CA LEU A 302 -33.79 -10.44 -8.91
C LEU A 302 -32.85 -9.69 -9.89
N ARG A 303 -32.25 -10.41 -10.85
CA ARG A 303 -31.33 -9.84 -11.84
C ARG A 303 -32.02 -9.43 -13.14
N THR A 304 -33.33 -9.65 -13.26
CA THR A 304 -34.17 -9.25 -14.41
C THR A 304 -35.06 -8.08 -14.03
#